data_AF-A0A017SR44-F1
#
_entry.id   AF-A0A017SR44-F1
#
_cell.length_a   1.000
_cell.length_b   1.000
_cell.length_c   1.000
_cell.angle_alpha   90.00
_cell.angle_beta   90.00
_cell.angle_gamma   90.00
#
_symmetry.space_group_name_H-M   'P 1'
#
loop_
_entity.id
_entity.type
_entity.pdbx_description
1 polymer ?
#
loop_
_entity_poly.entity_id
_entity_poly.type
_entity_poly.pdbx_seq_one_letter_code
_entity_poly.pdbx_strand_id
1 'polypeptide(L)'
;MTKQARSNPRPYPTASSYRMYEYIVTGFVTELRDEIEYFYNQLWTVSEIPDPKDKNPERYAVVAALPYHLVRAFNRLAERGLPRASPAISRVEGWKTDQVGRLF
;
A
#
# COMPACT_ATOMS: atom_id res chain seq x y z
N MET A 1 0.14 -5.99 33.26
CA MET A 1 0.16 -4.86 32.30
C MET A 1 0.61 -5.40 30.95
N THR A 2 -0.33 -5.88 30.16
CA THR A 2 -0.05 -6.59 28.91
C THR A 2 -0.21 -5.60 27.76
N LYS A 3 0.90 -5.19 27.14
CA LYS A 3 0.85 -4.49 25.83
C LYS A 3 0.26 -5.48 24.84
N GLN A 4 -1.01 -5.31 24.52
CA GLN A 4 -1.70 -6.11 23.54
C GLN A 4 -1.09 -5.79 22.17
N ALA A 5 -0.41 -6.79 21.60
CA ALA A 5 0.17 -6.73 20.28
C ALA A 5 -0.92 -6.33 19.28
N ARG A 6 -0.65 -5.30 18.47
CA ARG A 6 -1.50 -4.88 17.35
C ARG A 6 -1.52 -6.00 16.31
N SER A 7 -2.40 -6.98 16.51
CA SER A 7 -2.70 -8.04 15.55
C SER A 7 -4.10 -7.78 15.00
N ASN A 8 -4.22 -6.77 14.14
CA ASN A 8 -5.35 -6.71 13.23
C ASN A 8 -4.82 -7.02 11.82
N PRO A 9 -4.86 -8.27 11.35
CA PRO A 9 -4.65 -8.58 9.95
C PRO A 9 -5.85 -7.99 9.21
N ARG A 10 -5.75 -6.73 8.77
CA ARG A 10 -6.87 -5.97 8.22
C ARG A 10 -7.45 -6.75 7.04
N PRO A 11 -8.60 -7.43 7.19
CA PRO A 11 -9.19 -8.13 6.08
C PRO A 11 -9.79 -7.05 5.17
N TYR A 12 -9.87 -7.33 3.88
CA TYR A 12 -10.55 -6.53 2.85
C TYR A 12 -9.69 -5.44 2.17
N PRO A 13 -9.32 -5.64 0.89
CA PRO A 13 -8.66 -4.62 0.07
C PRO A 13 -9.51 -3.34 -0.09
N THR A 14 -10.83 -3.45 0.06
CA THR A 14 -11.76 -2.31 0.12
C THR A 14 -11.40 -1.34 1.26
N ALA A 15 -11.10 -1.86 2.46
CA ALA A 15 -10.76 -1.00 3.60
C ALA A 15 -9.43 -0.25 3.37
N SER A 16 -8.47 -0.88 2.67
CA SER A 16 -7.22 -0.22 2.28
C SER A 16 -7.46 0.89 1.27
N SER A 17 -8.34 0.66 0.29
CA SER A 17 -8.74 1.67 -0.70
C SER A 17 -9.34 2.93 -0.04
N TYR A 18 -10.16 2.76 1.01
CA TYR A 18 -10.71 3.90 1.76
C TYR A 18 -9.67 4.66 2.61
N ARG A 19 -8.64 3.98 3.13
CA ARG A 19 -7.52 4.66 3.80
C ARG A 19 -6.67 5.45 2.82
N MET A 20 -6.41 4.89 1.64
CA MET A 20 -5.73 5.64 0.57
C MET A 20 -6.53 6.90 0.19
N TYR A 21 -7.86 6.79 0.07
CA TYR A 21 -8.72 7.96 -0.13
C TYR A 21 -8.57 9.00 0.97
N GLU A 22 -8.62 8.59 2.24
CA GLU A 22 -8.46 9.48 3.38
C GLU A 22 -7.12 10.24 3.29
N TYR A 23 -6.02 9.54 3.06
CA TYR A 23 -4.70 10.15 2.93
C TYR A 23 -4.55 11.06 1.72
N ILE A 24 -5.23 10.76 0.60
CA ILE A 24 -5.29 11.66 -0.56
C ILE A 24 -5.97 12.98 -0.19
N VAL A 25 -7.14 12.91 0.48
CA VAL A 25 -7.93 14.10 0.82
C VAL A 25 -7.28 14.92 1.93
N THR A 26 -6.60 14.28 2.89
CA THR A 26 -5.89 14.97 3.97
C THR A 26 -4.48 15.43 3.60
N GLY A 27 -3.94 14.99 2.45
CA GLY A 27 -2.59 15.32 2.02
C GLY A 27 -1.49 14.56 2.77
N PHE A 28 -1.81 13.41 3.37
CA PHE A 28 -0.87 12.59 4.15
C PHE A 28 -0.07 11.66 3.22
N VAL A 29 0.89 12.24 2.51
CA VAL A 29 1.64 11.58 1.44
C VAL A 29 2.48 10.39 1.95
N THR A 30 3.06 10.49 3.15
CA THR A 30 3.87 9.42 3.75
C THR A 30 3.00 8.20 4.04
N GLU A 31 1.84 8.41 4.67
CA GLU A 31 0.88 7.39 5.02
C GLU A 31 0.24 6.76 3.78
N LEU A 32 -0.02 7.57 2.74
CA LEU A 32 -0.47 7.09 1.45
C LEU A 32 0.55 6.12 0.83
N ARG A 33 1.84 6.51 0.81
CA ARG A 33 2.91 5.64 0.32
C ARG A 33 2.98 4.34 1.10
N ASP A 34 2.97 4.43 2.43
CA ASP A 34 3.08 3.26 3.32
C ASP A 34 1.88 2.32 3.16
N GLU A 35 0.67 2.85 2.95
CA GLU A 35 -0.54 2.04 2.68
C GLU A 35 -0.50 1.38 1.29
N ILE A 36 0.04 2.05 0.26
CA ILE A 36 0.27 1.45 -1.07
C ILE A 36 1.29 0.32 -1.00
N GLU A 37 2.39 0.53 -0.28
CA GLU A 37 3.43 -0.50 -0.06
C GLU A 37 2.88 -1.68 0.76
N TYR A 38 2.07 -1.40 1.78
CA TYR A 38 1.35 -2.42 2.53
C TYR A 38 0.44 -3.23 1.61
N PHE A 39 -0.37 -2.57 0.78
CA PHE A 39 -1.28 -3.22 -0.17
C PHE A 39 -0.52 -4.11 -1.16
N TYR A 40 0.56 -3.60 -1.76
CA TYR A 40 1.35 -4.31 -2.76
C TYR A 40 1.89 -5.65 -2.24
N ASN A 41 2.23 -5.68 -0.95
CA ASN A 41 2.78 -6.86 -0.28
C ASN A 41 1.72 -7.83 0.27
N GLN A 42 0.42 -7.53 0.11
CA GLN A 42 -0.63 -8.49 0.43
C GLN A 42 -0.85 -9.48 -0.71
N LEU A 43 -1.43 -10.64 -0.40
CA LEU A 43 -1.86 -11.64 -1.38
C LEU A 43 -3.10 -11.22 -2.18
N TRP A 44 -3.57 -9.98 -2.01
CA TRP A 44 -4.78 -9.48 -2.63
C TRP A 44 -4.59 -9.19 -4.12
N THR A 45 -5.63 -9.51 -4.88
CA THR A 45 -5.73 -9.21 -6.31
C THR A 45 -6.44 -7.88 -6.49
N VAL A 46 -5.83 -6.94 -7.23
CA VAL A 46 -6.46 -5.62 -7.46
C VAL A 46 -7.76 -5.77 -8.28
N SER A 47 -7.81 -6.79 -9.15
CA SER A 47 -8.99 -7.15 -9.95
C SER A 47 -10.19 -7.65 -9.13
N GLU A 48 -9.98 -8.05 -7.88
CA GLU A 48 -11.06 -8.54 -7.00
C GLU A 48 -11.64 -7.44 -6.12
N ILE A 49 -11.15 -6.20 -6.23
CA ILE A 49 -11.75 -5.07 -5.52
C ILE A 49 -13.13 -4.81 -6.12
N PRO A 50 -14.22 -4.95 -5.35
CA PRO A 50 -15.56 -4.70 -5.85
C PRO A 50 -15.78 -3.21 -6.08
N ASP A 51 -16.74 -2.88 -6.95
CA ASP A 51 -17.26 -1.51 -7.06
C ASP A 51 -17.67 -0.98 -5.67
N PRO A 52 -17.13 0.17 -5.21
CA PRO A 52 -17.40 0.70 -3.88
C PRO A 52 -18.86 1.11 -3.65
N LYS A 53 -19.64 1.38 -4.71
CA LYS A 53 -21.07 1.81 -4.60
C LYS A 53 -21.31 2.94 -3.59
N ASP A 54 -20.34 3.86 -3.50
CA ASP A 54 -20.37 4.94 -2.53
C ASP A 54 -21.45 5.98 -2.90
N LYS A 55 -22.23 6.42 -1.90
CA LYS A 55 -23.30 7.41 -2.10
C LYS A 55 -22.76 8.83 -2.33
N ASN A 56 -21.54 9.13 -1.85
CA ASN A 56 -20.91 10.41 -2.11
C ASN A 56 -20.19 10.33 -3.46
N PRO A 57 -20.57 11.14 -4.47
CA PRO A 57 -20.03 11.04 -5.82
C PRO A 57 -18.54 11.39 -5.92
N GLU A 58 -18.04 12.30 -5.08
CA GLU A 58 -16.61 12.70 -5.08
C GLU A 58 -15.75 11.58 -4.50
N ARG A 59 -16.18 11.01 -3.36
CA ARG A 59 -15.49 9.87 -2.75
C ARG A 59 -15.56 8.63 -3.65
N TYR A 60 -16.72 8.41 -4.28
CA TYR A 60 -16.89 7.36 -5.27
C TYR A 60 -15.86 7.49 -6.39
N ALA A 61 -15.74 8.68 -7.00
CA ALA A 61 -14.83 8.90 -8.11
C ALA A 61 -13.38 8.57 -7.75
N VAL A 62 -12.92 8.97 -6.57
CA VAL A 62 -11.55 8.69 -6.11
C VAL A 62 -11.37 7.19 -5.81
N VAL A 63 -12.25 6.60 -5.00
CA VAL A 63 -12.10 5.19 -4.57
C VAL A 63 -12.25 4.23 -5.75
N ALA A 64 -13.16 4.50 -6.68
CA ALA A 64 -13.37 3.68 -7.88
C ALA A 64 -12.20 3.79 -8.88
N ALA A 65 -11.47 4.92 -8.89
CA ALA A 65 -10.29 5.10 -9.75
C ALA A 65 -9.02 4.45 -9.19
N LEU A 66 -8.93 4.23 -7.87
CA LEU A 66 -7.74 3.66 -7.23
C LEU A 66 -7.29 2.32 -7.84
N PRO A 67 -8.15 1.30 -8.04
CA PRO A 67 -7.75 0.03 -8.63
C PRO A 67 -7.03 0.19 -9.98
N TYR A 68 -7.52 1.08 -10.84
CA TYR A 68 -6.88 1.36 -12.14
C TYR A 68 -5.45 1.86 -11.98
N HIS A 69 -5.22 2.82 -11.07
CA HIS A 69 -3.89 3.36 -10.81
C HIS A 69 -2.96 2.35 -10.14
N LEU A 70 -3.48 1.56 -9.20
CA LEU A 70 -2.72 0.50 -8.52
C LEU A 70 -2.23 -0.56 -9.49
N VAL A 71 -3.10 -1.06 -10.40
CA VAL A 71 -2.69 -2.04 -11.43
C VAL A 71 -1.54 -1.48 -12.27
N ARG A 72 -1.66 -0.24 -12.76
CA ARG A 72 -0.62 0.38 -13.59
C ARG A 72 0.70 0.55 -12.83
N ALA A 73 0.64 0.99 -11.57
CA ALA A 73 1.82 1.16 -10.75
C ALA A 73 2.50 -0.18 -10.46
N PHE A 74 1.73 -1.19 -10.08
CA PHE A 74 2.24 -2.51 -9.72
C PHE A 74 2.81 -3.28 -10.92
N ASN A 75 2.14 -3.22 -12.07
CA ASN A 75 2.67 -3.82 -13.29
C ASN A 75 3.99 -3.16 -13.72
N ARG A 76 4.10 -1.82 -13.60
CA ARG A 76 5.35 -1.11 -13.84
C ARG A 76 6.47 -1.51 -12.89
N LEU A 77 6.16 -1.80 -11.62
CA LEU A 77 7.14 -2.32 -10.65
C LEU A 77 7.61 -3.73 -11.05
N ALA A 78 6.67 -4.61 -11.41
CA ALA A 78 6.98 -5.97 -11.86
C ALA A 78 7.86 -5.97 -13.12
N GLU A 79 7.54 -5.13 -14.11
CA GLU A 79 8.35 -4.92 -15.33
C GLU A 79 9.79 -4.44 -15.03
N ARG A 80 9.98 -3.77 -13.89
CA ARG A 80 11.29 -3.27 -13.43
C ARG A 80 12.04 -4.26 -12.54
N GLY A 81 11.55 -5.49 -12.41
CA GLY A 81 12.17 -6.52 -11.56
C GLY A 81 11.92 -6.32 -10.06
N LEU A 82 10.88 -5.57 -9.69
CA LEU A 82 10.43 -5.39 -8.29
C LEU A 82 9.09 -6.11 -8.08
N PRO A 83 9.06 -7.46 -8.08
CA PRO A 83 7.83 -8.22 -7.89
C PRO A 83 7.26 -8.05 -6.47
N ARG A 84 6.02 -8.50 -6.28
CA ARG A 84 5.41 -8.58 -4.95
C ARG A 84 6.31 -9.38 -4.00
N ALA A 85 6.34 -8.98 -2.72
CA ALA A 85 7.20 -9.55 -1.68
C ALA A 85 8.71 -9.28 -1.84
N SER A 86 9.14 -8.36 -2.71
CA SER A 86 10.46 -7.74 -2.54
C SER A 86 10.53 -7.05 -1.17
N PRO A 87 11.66 -7.18 -0.43
CA PRO A 87 11.84 -6.45 0.82
C PRO A 87 11.53 -4.98 0.62
N ALA A 88 10.74 -4.41 1.51
CA ALA A 88 10.41 -2.99 1.54
C ALA A 88 11.68 -2.15 1.39
N ILE A 89 11.79 -1.36 0.32
CA ILE A 89 12.90 -0.41 0.13
C ILE A 89 12.91 0.61 1.28
N SER A 90 11.72 0.92 1.82
CA SER A 90 11.50 1.92 2.88
C SER A 90 11.74 1.39 4.30
N ARG A 91 11.68 0.07 4.53
CA ARG A 91 11.86 -0.52 5.86
C ARG A 91 13.33 -0.84 6.10
N VAL A 92 14.17 0.19 6.06
CA VAL A 92 15.42 0.20 6.81
C VAL A 92 15.05 0.65 8.23
N GLU A 93 14.49 -0.26 9.04
CA GLU A 93 14.62 -0.09 10.49
C GLU A 93 16.07 -0.41 10.85
N GLY A 94 16.83 0.65 11.10
CA GLY A 94 18.23 0.56 11.46
C GLY A 94 19.14 0.77 10.27
N TRP A 95 19.52 2.01 10.03
CA TRP A 95 20.88 2.29 9.57
C TRP A 95 21.82 1.70 10.64
N LYS A 96 22.21 0.44 10.51
CA LYS A 96 23.49 0.01 11.05
C LYS A 96 24.53 0.52 10.09
N THR A 97 25.22 1.58 10.50
CA THR A 97 26.36 2.21 9.84
C THR A 97 27.60 1.29 9.76
N ASP A 98 27.41 -0.01 9.49
CA ASP A 98 28.45 -1.03 9.71
C ASP A 98 28.75 -1.86 8.45
N GLN A 99 28.15 -1.53 7.30
CA GLN A 99 28.34 -2.30 6.06
C GLN A 99 28.62 -1.42 4.83
N VAL A 100 29.23 -0.23 5.01
CA VAL A 100 29.88 0.46 3.89
C VAL A 100 31.24 -0.20 3.66
N GLY A 101 31.21 -1.36 3.01
CA GLY A 101 32.42 -2.10 2.69
C GLY A 101 32.07 -3.47 2.15
N ARG A 102 32.06 -3.57 0.81
CA ARG A 102 31.78 -4.75 -0.06
C ARG A 102 30.33 -4.79 -0.56
N LEU A 103 30.04 -4.90 -1.85
CA LEU A 103 30.79 -5.12 -3.09
C LEU A 103 29.80 -4.75 -4.21
N PHE A 104 30.29 -4.01 -5.22
CA PHE A 104 29.66 -3.68 -6.51
C PHE A 104 28.43 -2.77 -6.52
#